data_AF-A0A533Y335-F1
#
_entry.id   AF-A0A533Y335-F1
#
_cell.length_a   1.000
_cell.length_b   1.000
_cell.length_c   1.000
_cell.angle_alpha   90.00
_cell.angle_beta   90.00
_cell.angle_gamma   90.00
#
_symmetry.space_group_name_H-M   'P 1'
#
loop_
_entity.id
_entity.type
_entity.pdbx_description
1 polymer ?
#
loop_
_entity_poly.entity_id
_entity_poly.type
_entity_poly.pdbx_seq_one_letter_code
_entity_poly.pdbx_strand_id
1 'polypeptide(L)'
;MWASIVLALLCTMLLVSVVPLHAQLDEIGNPSDHGHHGASVGGWEGSARGVAYSEFNHHLAGLFVLLIGCAELSQALHLTSLFWARLLLPAAMLLGSVMLLVGSDHEAWPIGSLSFAQTISGHDPEIIQHKIYGLLLFLVGTVEAVRRTRRISDGLWSALLPLFAIVGGVLLFGHSHGVHSSAEKIAMHHAMMGTMLVTAGSSKLLSGWFRSPLHVRSPALEWLWAGLIVLIGIRLLTYSE
;
A
#
# COMPACT_ATOMS: atom_id res chain seq x y z
N MET A 1 -13.15 18.12 21.36
CA MET A 1 -11.77 17.70 21.65
C MET A 1 -11.24 16.70 20.61
N TRP A 2 -11.96 15.63 20.30
CA TRP A 2 -11.54 14.61 19.32
C TRP A 2 -11.43 15.11 17.87
N ALA A 3 -12.36 15.95 17.42
CA ALA A 3 -12.31 16.56 16.08
C ALA A 3 -11.05 17.42 15.87
N SER A 4 -10.58 18.11 16.91
CA SER A 4 -9.39 18.96 16.86
C SER A 4 -8.09 18.14 16.76
N ILE A 5 -8.06 16.94 17.37
CA ILE A 5 -6.93 16.02 17.30
C ILE A 5 -6.87 15.34 15.93
N VAL A 6 -8.02 14.92 15.40
CA VAL A 6 -8.12 14.34 14.05
C VAL A 6 -7.74 15.38 12.99
N LEU A 7 -8.19 16.63 13.14
CA LEU A 7 -7.81 17.73 12.28
C LEU A 7 -6.31 18.06 12.40
N ALA A 8 -5.76 18.06 13.61
CA ALA A 8 -4.33 18.27 13.83
C ALA A 8 -3.48 17.18 13.18
N LEU A 9 -3.89 15.91 13.28
CA LEU A 9 -3.24 14.77 12.64
C LEU A 9 -3.34 14.83 11.12
N LEU A 10 -4.53 15.16 10.57
CA LEU A 10 -4.72 15.41 9.14
C LEU A 10 -3.85 16.57 8.64
N CYS A 11 -3.74 17.66 9.41
CA CYS A 11 -2.86 18.78 9.08
C CYS A 11 -1.38 18.39 9.15
N THR A 12 -0.97 17.54 10.11
CA THR A 12 0.42 17.02 10.15
C THR A 12 0.69 16.06 9.00
N MET A 13 -0.30 15.25 8.60
CA MET A 13 -0.20 14.38 7.42
C MET A 13 -0.05 15.21 6.14
N LEU A 14 -0.83 16.28 5.98
CA LEU A 14 -0.71 17.24 4.87
C LEU A 14 0.67 17.92 4.87
N LEU A 15 1.17 18.36 6.02
CA LEU A 15 2.50 18.95 6.15
C LEU A 15 3.62 17.96 5.78
N VAL A 16 3.58 16.72 6.28
CA VAL A 16 4.58 15.68 5.95
C VAL A 16 4.50 15.25 4.48
N SER A 17 3.33 15.35 3.85
CA SER A 17 3.15 15.07 2.40
C SER A 17 3.69 16.18 1.49
N VAL A 18 3.88 17.41 2.01
CA VAL A 18 4.37 18.57 1.23
C VAL A 18 5.88 18.76 1.38
N VAL A 19 6.52 18.20 2.43
CA VAL A 19 7.98 18.27 2.63
C VAL A 19 8.79 17.65 1.48
N PRO A 20 8.41 16.50 0.88
CA PRO A 20 9.11 15.95 -0.29
C PRO A 20 8.98 16.85 -1.54
N LEU A 21 7.89 17.64 -1.64
CA LEU A 21 7.63 18.53 -2.78
C LEU A 21 8.61 19.71 -2.84
N HIS A 22 9.06 20.22 -1.69
CA HIS A 22 10.05 21.31 -1.66
C HIS A 22 11.47 20.84 -1.95
N ALA A 23 11.84 19.63 -1.50
CA ALA A 23 13.19 19.09 -1.73
C ALA A 23 13.46 18.78 -3.21
N GLN A 24 12.43 18.40 -3.98
CA GLN A 24 12.56 18.18 -5.43
C GLN A 24 12.53 19.47 -6.27
N LEU A 25 11.91 20.55 -5.79
CA LEU A 25 11.89 21.83 -6.51
C LEU A 25 13.24 22.56 -6.49
N ASP A 26 14.07 22.33 -5.47
CA ASP A 26 15.40 22.93 -5.36
C ASP A 26 16.44 22.29 -6.31
N GLU A 27 16.20 21.06 -6.81
CA GLU A 27 17.10 20.42 -7.81
C GLU A 27 16.81 20.85 -9.27
N ILE A 28 15.67 21.48 -9.55
CA ILE A 28 15.24 21.85 -10.93
C ILE A 28 15.83 23.22 -11.38
N GLY A 29 16.63 23.88 -10.53
CA GLY A 29 17.19 25.21 -10.76
C GLY A 29 18.34 25.34 -11.76
N ASN A 30 18.60 24.38 -12.65
CA ASN A 30 19.66 24.54 -13.68
C ASN A 30 19.29 23.93 -15.04
N PRO A 31 18.78 24.72 -16.01
CA PRO A 31 18.41 24.22 -17.32
C PRO A 31 19.63 24.25 -18.25
N SER A 32 20.27 23.09 -18.45
CA SER A 32 21.11 22.85 -19.62
C SER A 32 20.29 22.15 -20.70
N ASP A 33 19.93 22.96 -21.68
CA ASP A 33 19.29 22.70 -22.96
C ASP A 33 20.02 21.62 -23.78
N HIS A 34 19.33 20.53 -24.16
CA HIS A 34 19.69 19.68 -25.33
C HIS A 34 18.48 18.88 -25.86
N GLY A 35 17.93 19.34 -26.99
CA GLY A 35 17.88 18.55 -28.23
C GLY A 35 16.83 17.45 -28.36
N HIS A 36 15.78 17.74 -29.13
CA HIS A 36 14.83 16.77 -29.69
C HIS A 36 15.51 15.66 -30.52
N HIS A 37 15.31 14.40 -30.11
CA HIS A 37 15.32 13.24 -31.01
C HIS A 37 14.08 12.38 -30.73
N GLY A 38 13.21 12.28 -31.74
CA GLY A 38 12.08 11.36 -31.74
C GLY A 38 12.49 9.91 -32.00
N ALA A 39 11.63 9.01 -31.55
CA ALA A 39 11.60 7.56 -31.74
C ALA A 39 12.50 6.71 -30.82
N SER A 40 11.90 6.30 -29.67
CA SER A 40 12.08 5.05 -28.88
C SER A 40 12.33 5.19 -27.36
N VAL A 41 11.66 6.13 -26.67
CA VAL A 41 11.95 6.44 -25.24
C VAL A 41 11.03 5.73 -24.23
N GLY A 42 10.07 4.89 -24.64
CA GLY A 42 9.23 4.13 -23.70
C GLY A 42 9.41 2.63 -23.89
N GLY A 43 9.88 1.94 -22.85
CA GLY A 43 9.70 0.48 -22.73
C GLY A 43 8.20 0.12 -22.70
N TRP A 44 7.88 -1.14 -22.41
CA TRP A 44 6.47 -1.56 -22.27
C TRP A 44 5.73 -0.67 -21.28
N GLU A 45 6.39 -0.32 -20.18
CA GLU A 45 5.89 0.43 -19.02
C GLU A 45 5.35 1.81 -19.43
N GLY A 46 6.12 2.59 -20.18
CA GLY A 46 5.71 3.92 -20.65
C GLY A 46 4.80 3.92 -21.89
N SER A 47 4.44 2.74 -22.43
CA SER A 47 3.54 2.64 -23.57
C SER A 47 2.08 2.76 -23.12
N ALA A 48 1.16 3.17 -24.02
CA ALA A 48 -0.27 3.26 -23.70
C ALA A 48 -0.88 1.93 -23.19
N ARG A 49 -0.33 0.78 -23.60
CA ARG A 49 -0.75 -0.53 -23.10
C ARG A 49 -0.19 -0.83 -21.71
N GLY A 50 1.07 -0.45 -21.45
CA GLY A 50 1.70 -0.57 -20.14
C GLY A 50 0.99 0.28 -19.10
N VAL A 51 0.72 1.54 -19.42
CA VAL A 51 -0.09 2.45 -18.60
C VAL A 51 -1.44 1.85 -18.26
N ALA A 52 -2.21 1.43 -19.27
CA ALA A 52 -3.54 0.85 -19.04
C ALA A 52 -3.48 -0.43 -18.18
N TYR A 53 -2.42 -1.23 -18.33
CA TYR A 53 -2.18 -2.42 -17.52
C TYR A 53 -1.83 -2.06 -16.07
N SER A 54 -0.96 -1.09 -15.87
CA SER A 54 -0.58 -0.58 -14.54
C SER A 54 -1.79 0.03 -13.83
N GLU A 55 -2.55 0.90 -14.49
CA GLU A 55 -3.76 1.53 -13.93
C GLU A 55 -4.81 0.48 -13.54
N PHE A 56 -5.05 -0.51 -14.40
CA PHE A 56 -5.94 -1.63 -14.08
C PHE A 56 -5.47 -2.37 -12.81
N ASN A 57 -4.17 -2.68 -12.72
CA ASN A 57 -3.62 -3.34 -11.55
C ASN A 57 -3.76 -2.47 -10.29
N HIS A 58 -3.49 -1.16 -10.37
CA HIS A 58 -3.68 -0.24 -9.26
C HIS A 58 -5.15 -0.16 -8.82
N HIS A 59 -6.10 -0.08 -9.75
CA HIS A 59 -7.52 -0.04 -9.43
C HIS A 59 -7.97 -1.35 -8.76
N LEU A 60 -7.51 -2.49 -9.28
CA LEU A 60 -7.81 -3.80 -8.71
C LEU A 60 -7.19 -3.98 -7.31
N ALA A 61 -5.94 -3.53 -7.12
CA ALA A 61 -5.31 -3.50 -5.80
C ALA A 61 -6.09 -2.56 -4.85
N GLY A 62 -6.54 -1.41 -5.35
CA GLY A 62 -7.37 -0.45 -4.63
C GLY A 62 -8.67 -1.04 -4.14
N LEU A 63 -9.33 -1.87 -4.96
CA LEU A 63 -10.52 -2.61 -4.53
C LEU A 63 -10.21 -3.53 -3.34
N PHE A 64 -9.13 -4.32 -3.40
CA PHE A 64 -8.76 -5.21 -2.30
C PHE A 64 -8.39 -4.43 -1.03
N VAL A 65 -7.61 -3.35 -1.15
CA VAL A 65 -7.24 -2.49 -0.01
C VAL A 65 -8.48 -1.81 0.59
N LEU A 66 -9.43 -1.38 -0.24
CA LEU A 66 -10.71 -0.83 0.23
C LEU A 66 -11.51 -1.87 1.01
N LEU A 67 -11.61 -3.11 0.53
CA LEU A 67 -12.27 -4.21 1.25
C LEU A 67 -11.60 -4.50 2.60
N ILE A 68 -10.26 -4.47 2.67
CA ILE A 68 -9.50 -4.58 3.92
C ILE A 68 -9.87 -3.44 4.86
N GLY A 69 -9.86 -2.19 4.36
CA GLY A 69 -10.21 -1.00 5.13
C GLY A 69 -11.64 -1.06 5.67
N CYS A 70 -12.62 -1.46 4.86
CA CYS A 70 -14.00 -1.67 5.29
C CYS A 70 -14.12 -2.75 6.36
N ALA A 71 -13.38 -3.85 6.24
CA ALA A 71 -13.36 -4.89 7.26
C ALA A 71 -12.75 -4.41 8.58
N GLU A 72 -11.68 -3.62 8.56
CA GLU A 72 -11.11 -3.00 9.77
C GLU A 72 -12.03 -1.93 10.36
N LEU A 73 -12.69 -1.13 9.52
CA LEU A 73 -13.65 -0.13 9.96
C LEU A 73 -14.86 -0.78 10.63
N SER A 74 -15.37 -1.88 10.08
CA SER A 74 -16.47 -2.64 10.69
C SER A 74 -16.13 -3.13 12.11
N GLN A 75 -14.87 -3.53 12.34
CA GLN A 75 -14.40 -3.94 13.66
C GLN A 75 -14.27 -2.75 14.61
N ALA A 76 -13.73 -1.63 14.14
CA ALA A 76 -13.56 -0.41 14.92
C ALA A 76 -14.91 0.24 15.29
N LEU A 77 -15.98 -0.09 14.54
CA LEU A 77 -17.37 0.28 14.81
C LEU A 77 -18.16 -0.80 15.58
N HIS A 78 -17.51 -1.89 16.01
CA HIS A 78 -18.13 -3.01 16.72
C HIS A 78 -19.24 -3.75 15.95
N LEU A 79 -19.23 -3.72 14.62
CA LEU A 79 -20.19 -4.41 13.74
C LEU A 79 -19.79 -5.88 13.45
N THR A 80 -19.14 -6.54 14.42
CA THR A 80 -18.38 -7.79 14.27
C THR A 80 -19.22 -9.08 14.18
N SER A 81 -20.55 -8.96 14.23
CA SER A 81 -21.49 -10.09 14.13
C SER A 81 -21.65 -10.62 12.70
N LEU A 82 -21.18 -9.89 11.68
CA LEU A 82 -21.22 -10.33 10.29
C LEU A 82 -20.14 -11.40 10.04
N PHE A 83 -20.54 -12.65 9.82
CA PHE A 83 -19.62 -13.76 9.49
C PHE A 83 -18.71 -13.40 8.30
N TRP A 84 -19.26 -12.73 7.28
CA TRP A 84 -18.51 -12.24 6.14
C TRP A 84 -17.42 -11.23 6.53
N ALA A 85 -17.64 -10.36 7.53
CA ALA A 85 -16.63 -9.40 7.98
C ALA A 85 -15.40 -10.07 8.62
N ARG A 86 -15.52 -11.31 9.11
CA ARG A 86 -14.39 -12.07 9.67
C ARG A 86 -13.48 -12.63 8.59
N LEU A 87 -14.04 -13.03 7.46
CA LEU A 87 -13.27 -13.63 6.36
C LEU A 87 -12.94 -12.64 5.25
N LEU A 88 -13.65 -11.51 5.15
CA LEU A 88 -13.43 -10.51 4.12
C LEU A 88 -11.99 -9.98 4.12
N LEU A 89 -11.46 -9.64 5.30
CA LEU A 89 -10.09 -9.13 5.42
C LEU A 89 -9.04 -10.13 4.93
N PRO A 90 -8.96 -11.37 5.48
CA PRO A 90 -7.97 -12.33 4.99
C PRO A 90 -8.23 -12.74 3.54
N ALA A 91 -9.48 -12.84 3.10
CA ALA A 91 -9.78 -13.15 1.70
C ALA A 91 -9.29 -12.06 0.74
N ALA A 92 -9.52 -10.78 1.06
CA ALA A 92 -9.05 -9.66 0.25
C ALA A 92 -7.51 -9.61 0.19
N MET A 93 -6.83 -9.88 1.31
CA MET A 93 -5.36 -9.99 1.34
C MET A 93 -4.85 -11.15 0.50
N LEU A 94 -5.46 -12.33 0.61
CA LEU A 94 -5.02 -13.52 -0.13
C LEU A 94 -5.33 -13.43 -1.63
N LEU A 95 -6.44 -12.83 -2.02
CA LEU A 95 -6.76 -12.60 -3.43
C LEU A 95 -5.88 -11.49 -4.01
N GLY A 96 -5.67 -10.41 -3.26
CA GLY A 96 -4.75 -9.33 -3.64
C GLY A 96 -3.30 -9.82 -3.76
N SER A 97 -2.87 -10.76 -2.91
CA SER A 97 -1.52 -11.31 -3.01
C SER A 97 -1.35 -12.20 -4.24
N VAL A 98 -2.35 -13.00 -4.61
CA VAL A 98 -2.33 -13.75 -5.88
C VAL A 98 -2.22 -12.78 -7.05
N MET A 99 -2.99 -11.69 -7.04
CA MET A 99 -2.92 -10.66 -8.06
C MET A 99 -1.51 -10.03 -8.14
N LEU A 100 -0.90 -9.67 -7.02
CA LEU A 100 0.47 -9.10 -7.01
C LEU A 100 1.55 -10.13 -7.39
N LEU A 101 1.38 -11.40 -7.06
CA LEU A 101 2.37 -12.42 -7.39
C LEU A 101 2.29 -12.82 -8.87
N VAL A 102 1.10 -12.83 -9.45
CA VAL A 102 0.85 -13.37 -10.79
C VAL A 102 0.64 -12.29 -11.84
N GLY A 103 -0.15 -11.25 -11.54
CA GLY A 103 -0.68 -10.30 -12.51
C GLY A 103 -0.08 -8.89 -12.44
N SER A 104 0.74 -8.55 -11.45
CA SER A 104 1.31 -7.20 -11.32
C SER A 104 2.17 -6.79 -12.52
N ASP A 105 2.90 -7.74 -13.11
CA ASP A 105 3.91 -7.47 -14.14
C ASP A 105 3.64 -8.34 -15.36
N HIS A 106 3.45 -7.70 -16.52
CA HIS A 106 3.12 -8.39 -17.77
C HIS A 106 4.22 -9.36 -18.23
N GLU A 107 5.49 -8.99 -18.05
CA GLU A 107 6.63 -9.80 -18.49
C GLU A 107 7.02 -10.89 -17.48
N ALA A 108 6.58 -10.79 -16.23
CA ALA A 108 7.01 -11.71 -15.18
C ALA A 108 6.35 -13.09 -15.27
N TRP A 109 7.08 -14.10 -14.80
CA TRP A 109 6.52 -15.42 -14.52
C TRP A 109 5.36 -15.29 -13.50
N PRO A 110 4.24 -16.02 -13.65
CA PRO A 110 4.01 -17.14 -14.55
C PRO A 110 3.32 -16.81 -15.88
N ILE A 111 2.96 -15.54 -16.12
CA ILE A 111 2.12 -15.17 -17.28
C ILE A 111 2.91 -14.59 -18.45
N GLY A 112 4.10 -14.05 -18.17
CA GLY A 112 4.93 -13.35 -19.14
C GLY A 112 6.07 -14.17 -19.72
N SER A 113 6.96 -13.47 -20.42
CA SER A 113 8.08 -14.07 -21.16
C SER A 113 9.26 -14.45 -20.27
N LEU A 114 9.42 -13.82 -19.09
CA LEU A 114 10.49 -14.10 -18.16
C LEU A 114 10.30 -15.46 -17.49
N SER A 115 11.40 -16.20 -17.35
CA SER A 115 11.42 -17.38 -16.49
C SER A 115 11.27 -17.02 -15.02
N PHE A 116 10.95 -18.01 -14.18
CA PHE A 116 10.91 -17.83 -12.72
C PHE A 116 12.21 -17.22 -12.18
N ALA A 117 13.38 -17.77 -12.58
CA ALA A 117 14.67 -17.28 -12.15
C ALA A 117 14.89 -15.81 -12.56
N GLN A 118 14.60 -15.45 -13.81
CA GLN A 118 14.72 -14.06 -14.29
C GLN A 118 13.77 -13.10 -13.56
N THR A 119 12.60 -13.58 -13.14
CA THR A 119 11.63 -12.77 -12.38
C THR A 119 12.15 -12.45 -10.97
N ILE A 120 12.74 -13.44 -10.28
CA ILE A 120 13.16 -13.28 -8.87
C ILE A 120 14.60 -12.80 -8.69
N SER A 121 15.47 -13.04 -9.67
CA SER A 121 16.88 -12.65 -9.65
C SER A 121 17.23 -11.65 -10.75
N GLY A 122 16.19 -11.08 -11.40
CA GLY A 122 16.35 -10.04 -12.41
C GLY A 122 16.89 -8.75 -11.83
N HIS A 123 17.19 -7.81 -12.71
CA HIS A 123 17.65 -6.46 -12.33
C HIS A 123 16.52 -5.43 -12.35
N ASP A 124 15.26 -5.86 -12.52
CA ASP A 124 14.10 -4.99 -12.52
C ASP A 124 13.59 -4.80 -11.07
N PRO A 125 13.81 -3.61 -10.45
CA PRO A 125 13.42 -3.38 -9.08
C PRO A 125 11.89 -3.33 -8.91
N GLU A 126 11.15 -2.95 -9.95
CA GLU A 126 9.68 -2.85 -9.92
C GLU A 126 9.07 -4.24 -9.72
N ILE A 127 9.46 -5.20 -10.56
CA ILE A 127 9.02 -6.60 -10.48
C ILE A 127 9.36 -7.17 -9.09
N ILE A 128 10.59 -6.97 -8.63
CA ILE A 128 11.03 -7.49 -7.31
C ILE A 128 10.18 -6.90 -6.19
N GLN A 129 9.93 -5.59 -6.20
CA GLN A 129 9.09 -4.94 -5.21
C GLN A 129 7.65 -5.47 -5.25
N HIS A 130 7.05 -5.64 -6.43
CA HIS A 130 5.73 -6.27 -6.56
C HIS A 130 5.67 -7.67 -5.95
N LYS A 131 6.70 -8.52 -6.18
CA LYS A 131 6.75 -9.86 -5.57
C LYS A 131 6.94 -9.80 -4.05
N ILE A 132 7.73 -8.86 -3.55
CA ILE A 132 7.87 -8.63 -2.10
C ILE A 132 6.53 -8.19 -1.50
N TYR A 133 5.83 -7.24 -2.10
CA TYR A 133 4.50 -6.80 -1.64
C TYR A 133 3.49 -7.95 -1.65
N GLY A 134 3.45 -8.73 -2.73
CA GLY A 134 2.61 -9.92 -2.83
C GLY A 134 2.92 -10.94 -1.74
N LEU A 135 4.19 -11.22 -1.46
CA LEU A 135 4.60 -12.13 -0.41
C LEU A 135 4.22 -11.62 1.00
N LEU A 136 4.48 -10.34 1.29
CA LEU A 136 4.08 -9.72 2.56
C LEU A 136 2.56 -9.82 2.76
N LEU A 137 1.80 -9.52 1.71
CA LEU A 137 0.33 -9.57 1.73
C LEU A 137 -0.19 -11.01 1.88
N PHE A 138 0.48 -11.99 1.29
CA PHE A 138 0.15 -13.41 1.46
C PHE A 138 0.40 -13.88 2.89
N LEU A 139 1.56 -13.54 3.47
CA LEU A 139 1.92 -13.91 4.83
C LEU A 139 0.94 -13.32 5.84
N VAL A 140 0.63 -12.03 5.73
CA VAL A 140 -0.32 -11.36 6.63
C VAL A 140 -1.75 -11.87 6.47
N GLY A 141 -2.20 -12.10 5.24
CA GLY A 141 -3.53 -12.67 4.95
C GLY A 141 -3.68 -14.06 5.55
N THR A 142 -2.63 -14.88 5.48
CA THR A 142 -2.60 -16.22 6.09
C THR A 142 -2.67 -16.14 7.61
N VAL A 143 -1.85 -15.28 8.23
CA VAL A 143 -1.87 -15.07 9.69
C VAL A 143 -3.27 -14.63 10.14
N GLU A 144 -3.87 -13.64 9.48
CA GLU A 144 -5.19 -13.13 9.83
C GLU A 144 -6.30 -14.17 9.60
N ALA A 145 -6.20 -15.01 8.58
CA ALA A 145 -7.13 -16.12 8.36
C ALA A 145 -7.10 -17.10 9.54
N VAL A 146 -5.91 -17.48 9.99
CA VAL A 146 -5.71 -18.40 11.12
C VAL A 146 -6.17 -17.76 12.44
N ARG A 147 -5.85 -16.48 12.68
CA ARG A 147 -6.28 -15.70 13.85
C ARG A 147 -7.80 -15.63 13.94
N ARG A 148 -8.46 -15.23 12.85
CA ARG A 148 -9.91 -14.99 12.83
C ARG A 148 -10.75 -16.27 12.81
N THR A 149 -10.14 -17.40 12.45
CA THR A 149 -10.73 -18.74 12.64
C THR A 149 -10.42 -19.34 14.02
N ARG A 150 -9.88 -18.53 14.96
CA ARG A 150 -9.55 -18.89 16.35
C ARG A 150 -8.59 -20.07 16.50
N ARG A 151 -7.72 -20.29 15.51
CA ARG A 151 -6.72 -21.37 15.56
C ARG A 151 -5.47 -21.01 16.34
N ILE A 152 -5.24 -19.72 16.61
CA ILE A 152 -4.09 -19.20 17.38
C ILE A 152 -4.53 -18.04 18.28
N SER A 153 -3.79 -17.78 19.36
CA SER A 153 -4.08 -16.70 20.31
C SER A 153 -3.74 -15.31 19.76
N ASP A 154 -4.42 -14.29 20.27
CA ASP A 154 -4.32 -12.88 19.84
C ASP A 154 -3.00 -12.16 20.20
N GLY A 155 -1.98 -12.87 20.70
CA GLY A 155 -0.70 -12.31 21.16
C GLY A 155 0.15 -11.67 20.04
N LEU A 156 1.41 -12.08 19.90
CA LEU A 156 2.35 -11.51 18.90
C LEU A 156 1.79 -11.48 17.47
N TRP A 157 0.92 -12.43 17.14
CA TRP A 157 0.28 -12.54 15.83
C TRP A 157 -0.60 -11.35 15.45
N SER A 158 -1.16 -10.61 16.43
CA SER A 158 -1.97 -9.42 16.15
C SER A 158 -1.14 -8.21 15.71
N ALA A 159 0.16 -8.19 16.01
CA ALA A 159 1.08 -7.12 15.64
C ALA A 159 1.59 -7.23 14.19
N LEU A 160 1.49 -8.40 13.55
CA LEU A 160 2.04 -8.60 12.21
C LEU A 160 1.34 -7.76 11.15
N LEU A 161 0.01 -7.60 11.24
CA LEU A 161 -0.73 -6.76 10.30
C LEU A 161 -0.24 -5.30 10.30
N PRO A 162 -0.24 -4.59 11.44
CA PRO A 162 0.25 -3.21 11.45
C PRO A 162 1.76 -3.09 11.23
N LEU A 163 2.57 -4.10 11.62
CA LEU A 163 4.01 -4.09 11.33
C LEU A 163 4.29 -4.21 9.83
N PHE A 164 3.61 -5.12 9.12
CA PHE A 164 3.76 -5.24 7.68
C PHE A 164 3.16 -4.06 6.92
N ALA A 165 2.14 -3.38 7.46
CA ALA A 165 1.72 -2.09 6.93
C ALA A 165 2.86 -1.05 7.02
N ILE A 166 3.57 -0.96 8.15
CA ILE A 166 4.73 -0.06 8.27
C ILE A 166 5.83 -0.44 7.28
N VAL A 167 6.21 -1.72 7.21
CA VAL A 167 7.26 -2.19 6.29
C VAL A 167 6.88 -1.91 4.84
N GLY A 168 5.66 -2.27 4.43
CA GLY A 168 5.15 -1.97 3.09
C GLY A 168 5.14 -0.47 2.80
N GLY A 169 4.75 0.35 3.79
CA GLY A 169 4.71 1.79 3.68
C GLY A 169 6.09 2.42 3.50
N VAL A 170 7.11 1.90 4.20
CA VAL A 170 8.52 2.31 4.01
C VAL A 170 9.02 1.93 2.62
N LEU A 171 8.71 0.72 2.14
CA LEU A 171 9.12 0.27 0.82
C LEU A 171 8.53 1.15 -0.31
N LEU A 172 7.29 1.65 -0.14
CA LEU A 172 6.63 2.51 -1.14
C LEU A 172 7.37 3.82 -1.43
N PHE A 173 8.18 4.35 -0.51
CA PHE A 173 8.96 5.56 -0.78
C PHE A 173 10.02 5.37 -1.86
N GLY A 174 10.53 4.16 -2.01
CA GLY A 174 11.49 3.79 -3.05
C GLY A 174 10.87 3.01 -4.19
N HIS A 175 9.54 3.01 -4.32
CA HIS A 175 8.85 2.32 -5.41
C HIS A 175 8.62 3.28 -6.57
N SER A 176 8.97 2.81 -7.76
CA SER A 176 8.79 3.51 -9.02
C SER A 176 8.47 2.50 -10.11
N HIS A 177 7.67 2.92 -11.09
CA HIS A 177 7.57 2.18 -12.34
C HIS A 177 8.83 2.42 -13.19
N GLY A 178 9.03 1.61 -14.23
CA GLY A 178 10.07 1.78 -15.24
C GLY A 178 10.07 3.15 -15.92
N VAL A 179 10.83 3.31 -17.01
CA VAL A 179 10.97 4.61 -17.68
C VAL A 179 9.60 5.15 -18.14
N HIS A 180 9.12 6.21 -17.46
CA HIS A 180 7.75 6.72 -17.60
C HIS A 180 7.72 8.26 -17.63
N SER A 181 6.87 8.85 -18.49
CA SER A 181 6.66 10.31 -18.57
C SER A 181 6.01 10.93 -17.33
N SER A 182 5.57 10.10 -16.39
CA SER A 182 4.81 10.47 -15.19
C SER A 182 5.50 10.03 -13.91
N ALA A 183 6.80 9.69 -13.99
CA ALA A 183 7.56 9.13 -12.89
C ALA A 183 7.46 9.96 -11.60
N GLU A 184 7.47 11.30 -11.69
CA GLU A 184 7.31 12.18 -10.52
C GLU A 184 5.93 12.09 -9.88
N LYS A 185 4.86 12.10 -10.69
CA LYS A 185 3.48 11.95 -10.21
C LYS A 185 3.28 10.60 -9.53
N ILE A 186 3.83 9.55 -10.13
CA ILE A 186 3.85 8.18 -9.60
C ILE A 186 4.57 8.16 -8.26
N ALA A 187 5.81 8.67 -8.18
CA ALA A 187 6.59 8.70 -6.95
C ALA A 187 5.87 9.48 -5.83
N MET A 188 5.25 10.61 -6.16
CA MET A 188 4.47 11.39 -5.20
C MET A 188 3.24 10.61 -4.68
N HIS A 189 2.50 9.93 -5.56
CA HIS A 189 1.40 9.07 -5.15
C HIS A 189 1.87 7.95 -4.19
N HIS A 190 2.98 7.30 -4.51
CA HIS A 190 3.57 6.25 -3.69
C HIS A 190 4.08 6.76 -2.33
N ALA A 191 4.75 7.91 -2.29
CA ALA A 191 5.20 8.54 -1.05
C ALA A 191 4.02 8.95 -0.14
N MET A 192 2.93 9.49 -0.73
CA MET A 192 1.71 9.80 0.02
C MET A 192 1.09 8.53 0.63
N MET A 193 0.94 7.46 -0.17
CA MET A 193 0.40 6.18 0.31
C MET A 193 1.31 5.53 1.35
N GLY A 194 2.63 5.58 1.16
CA GLY A 194 3.63 5.11 2.12
C GLY A 194 3.50 5.80 3.47
N THR A 195 3.38 7.14 3.46
CA THR A 195 3.15 7.95 4.67
C THR A 195 1.86 7.56 5.39
N MET A 196 0.76 7.40 4.65
CA MET A 196 -0.52 6.95 5.20
C MET A 196 -0.39 5.56 5.83
N LEU A 197 0.29 4.61 5.17
CA LEU A 197 0.40 3.23 5.62
C LEU A 197 1.30 3.09 6.87
N VAL A 198 2.41 3.82 6.92
CA VAL A 198 3.27 3.93 8.12
C VAL A 198 2.49 4.52 9.30
N THR A 199 1.72 5.58 9.04
CA THR A 199 0.92 6.23 10.09
C THR A 199 -0.21 5.35 10.57
N ALA A 200 -0.88 4.66 9.65
CA ALA A 200 -1.91 3.69 9.97
C ALA A 200 -1.32 2.60 10.90
N GLY A 201 -0.27 1.89 10.45
CA GLY A 201 0.31 0.78 11.22
C GLY A 201 0.78 1.23 12.61
N SER A 202 1.41 2.40 12.69
CA SER A 202 1.83 3.00 13.96
C SER A 202 0.64 3.28 14.88
N SER A 203 -0.46 3.82 14.33
CA SER A 203 -1.69 4.09 15.09
C SER A 203 -2.28 2.80 15.68
N LYS A 204 -2.33 1.72 14.89
CA LYS A 204 -2.84 0.43 15.32
C LYS A 204 -1.98 -0.22 16.40
N LEU A 205 -0.64 -0.13 16.31
CA LEU A 205 0.24 -0.59 17.39
C LEU A 205 0.04 0.24 18.67
N LEU A 206 -0.04 1.56 18.55
CA LEU A 206 -0.26 2.44 19.71
C LEU A 206 -1.65 2.31 20.34
N SER A 207 -2.65 1.80 19.61
CA SER A 207 -4.02 1.65 20.11
C SER A 207 -4.17 0.54 21.15
N GLY A 208 -3.30 -0.47 21.13
CA GLY A 208 -3.43 -1.63 22.03
C GLY A 208 -2.18 -2.48 22.28
N TRP A 209 -1.08 -2.33 21.52
CA TRP A 209 0.12 -3.18 21.69
C TRP A 209 1.04 -2.69 22.80
N PHE A 210 1.36 -1.39 22.82
CA PHE A 210 2.30 -0.81 23.80
C PHE A 210 1.68 -0.54 25.18
N ARG A 211 0.39 -0.82 25.37
CA ARG A 211 -0.33 -0.40 26.57
C ARG A 211 -0.59 -1.60 27.49
N SER A 212 -0.14 -1.44 28.74
CA SER A 212 -0.39 -2.36 29.86
C SER A 212 -1.88 -2.73 29.94
N PRO A 213 -2.25 -3.96 30.38
CA PRO A 213 -3.64 -4.42 30.48
C PRO A 213 -4.59 -3.52 31.30
N LEU A 214 -4.07 -2.51 31.99
CA LEU A 214 -4.81 -1.51 32.76
C LEU A 214 -5.28 -0.29 31.94
N HIS A 215 -4.85 -0.13 30.68
CA HIS A 215 -5.23 1.02 29.84
C HIS A 215 -6.27 0.66 28.78
N VAL A 216 -7.37 1.43 28.74
CA VAL A 216 -8.46 1.28 27.78
C VAL A 216 -7.95 1.55 26.36
N ARG A 217 -8.31 0.69 25.40
CA ARG A 217 -8.02 0.85 23.96
C ARG A 217 -8.50 2.22 23.49
N SER A 218 -7.69 2.92 22.67
CA SER A 218 -8.07 4.23 22.12
C SER A 218 -8.91 4.05 20.85
N PRO A 219 -10.23 4.32 20.86
CA PRO A 219 -11.07 4.15 19.67
C PRO A 219 -10.65 5.11 18.54
N ALA A 220 -10.12 6.29 18.88
CA ALA A 220 -9.62 7.25 17.90
C ALA A 220 -8.45 6.70 17.06
N LEU A 221 -7.52 5.96 17.68
CA LEU A 221 -6.40 5.36 16.95
C LEU A 221 -6.84 4.18 16.07
N GLU A 222 -7.88 3.44 16.49
CA GLU A 222 -8.48 2.38 15.66
C GLU A 222 -9.23 2.95 14.46
N TRP A 223 -9.94 4.06 14.65
CA TRP A 223 -10.59 4.78 13.56
C TRP A 223 -9.57 5.39 12.60
N LEU A 224 -8.48 5.95 13.11
CA LEU A 224 -7.39 6.47 12.28
C LEU A 224 -6.75 5.38 11.42
N TRP A 225 -6.46 4.21 12.02
CA TRP A 225 -6.00 3.03 11.28
C TRP A 225 -6.96 2.67 10.15
N ALA A 226 -8.23 2.39 10.47
CA ALA A 226 -9.19 1.92 9.49
C ALA A 226 -9.46 2.97 8.40
N GLY A 227 -9.58 4.24 8.79
CA GLY A 227 -9.82 5.36 7.89
C GLY A 227 -8.67 5.58 6.90
N LEU A 228 -7.43 5.47 7.34
CA LEU A 228 -6.26 5.60 6.44
C LEU A 228 -6.19 4.44 5.44
N ILE A 229 -6.49 3.20 5.84
CA ILE A 229 -6.53 2.08 4.90
C ILE A 229 -7.63 2.26 3.86
N VAL A 230 -8.82 2.73 4.27
CA VAL A 230 -9.91 3.08 3.33
C VAL A 230 -9.46 4.17 2.36
N LEU A 231 -8.79 5.21 2.86
CA LEU A 231 -8.31 6.30 2.01
C LEU A 231 -7.29 5.83 0.98
N ILE A 232 -6.34 4.96 1.36
CA ILE A 232 -5.38 4.35 0.42
C ILE A 232 -6.13 3.57 -0.67
N GLY A 233 -7.12 2.75 -0.29
CA GLY A 233 -7.96 2.03 -1.25
C GLY A 233 -8.66 2.95 -2.25
N ILE A 234 -9.20 4.08 -1.79
CA ILE A 234 -9.81 5.10 -2.65
C ILE A 234 -8.78 5.72 -3.60
N ARG A 235 -7.59 6.08 -3.09
CA ARG A 235 -6.52 6.69 -3.91
C ARG A 235 -6.06 5.75 -5.02
N LEU A 236 -5.96 4.46 -4.73
CA LEU A 236 -5.65 3.42 -5.70
C LEU A 236 -6.77 3.23 -6.74
N LEU A 237 -8.05 3.26 -6.33
CA LEU A 237 -9.18 3.19 -7.26
C LEU A 237 -9.27 4.37 -8.22
N THR A 238 -8.73 5.52 -7.83
CA THR A 238 -8.65 6.73 -8.67
C THR A 238 -7.24 6.98 -9.20
N TYR A 239 -6.36 5.97 -9.14
CA TYR A 239 -4.98 6.10 -9.60
C TYR A 239 -4.95 6.34 -11.11
N SER A 240 -4.02 7.19 -11.53
CA SER A 240 -3.74 7.44 -12.95
C SER A 240 -2.28 7.83 -13.11
N GLU A 241 -1.72 7.49 -14.27
CA GLU A 241 -0.35 7.84 -14.65
C GLU A 241 -0.34 9.09 -15.53
#